data_AF-A0A653CL51-F1
#
_entry.id   AF-A0A653CL51-F1
#
_cell.length_a   1.000
_cell.length_b   1.000
_cell.length_c   1.000
_cell.angle_alpha   90.00
_cell.angle_beta   90.00
_cell.angle_gamma   90.00
#
_symmetry.space_group_name_H-M   'P 1'
#
loop_
_entity.id
_entity.type
_entity.pdbx_description
1 polymer ?
#
loop_
_entity_poly.entity_id
_entity_poly.type
_entity_poly.pdbx_seq_one_letter_code
_entity_poly.pdbx_strand_id
1 'polypeptide(L)'
;MFRPGPLVPQFGRVFCSGKLLNPCVLIYKSGSGSTASVAPKMMLMLTCAAPEGFSSKMVLHYVQLLKSGEFKRYDYGFVKNKAKYGQHSAPNIDLSKVTAPVAIFYAPNDANIPMKVSFMI
;
A
#
# COMPACT_ATOMS: atom_id res chain seq x y z
N MET A 1 -10.60 -16.90 -4.70
CA MET A 1 -10.11 -16.34 -5.98
C MET A 1 -11.22 -15.45 -6.53
N PHE A 2 -11.04 -14.13 -6.50
CA PHE A 2 -12.06 -13.19 -6.99
C PHE A 2 -12.15 -13.34 -8.52
N ARG A 3 -13.28 -13.84 -9.01
CA ARG A 3 -13.58 -13.89 -10.45
C ARG A 3 -14.50 -12.70 -10.75
N PRO A 4 -14.00 -11.64 -11.38
CA PRO A 4 -14.85 -10.50 -11.69
C PRO A 4 -15.99 -10.95 -12.60
N GLY A 5 -17.21 -10.48 -12.30
CA GLY A 5 -18.38 -10.74 -13.14
C GLY A 5 -18.22 -10.16 -14.55
N PRO A 6 -19.04 -10.58 -15.52
CA PRO A 6 -18.87 -10.24 -16.94
C PRO A 6 -18.93 -8.74 -17.25
N LEU A 7 -19.52 -7.93 -16.36
CA LEU A 7 -19.62 -6.47 -16.49
C LEU A 7 -18.30 -5.73 -16.23
N VAL A 8 -17.45 -6.25 -15.34
CA VAL A 8 -16.17 -5.62 -14.97
C VAL A 8 -15.20 -5.48 -16.16
N PRO A 9 -14.94 -6.53 -16.98
CA PRO A 9 -14.08 -6.39 -18.17
C PRO A 9 -14.73 -5.60 -19.31
N GLN A 10 -16.05 -5.41 -19.30
CA GLN A 10 -16.77 -4.56 -20.26
C GLN A 10 -16.61 -3.09 -19.90
N PHE A 11 -16.91 -2.72 -18.65
CA PHE A 11 -16.74 -1.36 -18.15
C PHE A 11 -15.27 -0.94 -18.13
N GLY A 12 -14.37 -1.83 -17.70
CA GLY A 12 -12.93 -1.57 -17.70
C GLY A 12 -12.36 -1.33 -19.10
N ARG A 13 -12.89 -1.98 -20.15
CA ARG A 13 -12.46 -1.69 -21.53
C ARG A 13 -12.81 -0.27 -21.96
N VAL A 14 -14.00 0.23 -21.59
CA VAL A 14 -14.41 1.61 -21.87
C VAL A 14 -13.59 2.61 -21.05
N PHE A 15 -13.38 2.33 -19.75
CA PHE A 15 -12.61 3.19 -18.88
C PHE A 15 -11.13 3.24 -19.30
N CYS A 16 -10.52 2.10 -19.63
CA CYS A 16 -9.10 1.99 -20.00
C CYS A 16 -8.81 2.19 -21.51
N SER A 17 -9.74 2.67 -22.35
CA SER A 17 -9.51 2.77 -23.82
C SER A 17 -8.96 4.12 -24.31
N GLY A 18 -8.71 5.09 -23.43
CA GLY A 18 -8.10 6.38 -23.80
C GLY A 18 -6.69 6.21 -24.39
N LYS A 19 -6.44 6.76 -25.59
CA LYS A 19 -5.15 6.63 -26.30
C LYS A 19 -4.05 7.57 -25.80
N LEU A 20 -4.39 8.76 -25.28
CA LEU A 20 -3.44 9.79 -24.85
C LEU A 20 -3.43 10.01 -23.32
N LEU A 21 -4.60 9.93 -22.67
CA LEU A 21 -4.75 9.79 -21.22
C LEU A 21 -5.47 8.47 -20.94
N ASN A 22 -4.72 7.37 -20.82
CA ASN A 22 -5.30 6.11 -20.35
C ASN A 22 -5.39 6.18 -18.82
N PRO A 23 -6.58 6.31 -18.21
CA PRO A 23 -6.70 6.45 -16.77
C PRO A 23 -6.12 5.24 -16.03
N CYS A 24 -6.14 4.06 -16.64
CA CYS A 24 -5.56 2.85 -16.06
C CYS A 24 -4.03 2.91 -16.02
N VAL A 25 -3.40 3.40 -17.09
CA VAL A 25 -1.93 3.63 -17.09
C VAL A 25 -1.56 4.71 -16.07
N LEU A 26 -2.35 5.78 -15.97
CA LEU A 26 -2.11 6.86 -15.00
C LEU A 26 -2.26 6.40 -13.55
N ILE A 27 -3.34 5.68 -13.24
CA ILE A 27 -3.58 5.11 -11.91
C ILE A 27 -2.46 4.14 -11.56
N TYR A 28 -2.12 3.20 -12.45
CA TYR A 28 -1.05 2.24 -12.22
C TYR A 28 0.30 2.93 -11.99
N LYS A 29 0.63 3.93 -12.81
CA LYS A 29 1.88 4.70 -12.69
C LYS A 29 1.93 5.53 -11.41
N SER A 30 0.81 6.10 -10.96
CA SER A 30 0.75 6.85 -9.70
C SER A 30 0.96 5.95 -8.47
N GLY A 31 0.51 4.70 -8.51
CA GLY A 31 0.70 3.74 -7.43
C GLY A 31 2.07 3.07 -7.45
N SER A 32 2.53 2.63 -8.62
CA SER A 32 3.73 1.76 -8.76
C SER A 32 4.96 2.50 -9.31
N GLY A 33 4.86 3.79 -9.63
CA GLY A 33 5.95 4.62 -10.16
C GLY A 33 6.34 4.37 -11.63
N SER A 34 6.28 3.13 -12.11
CA SER A 34 6.68 2.75 -13.47
C SER A 34 5.76 1.69 -14.08
N THR A 35 5.53 1.78 -15.38
CA THR A 35 4.78 0.80 -16.19
C THR A 35 5.69 -0.12 -17.00
N ALA A 36 7.00 0.09 -16.97
CA ALA A 36 7.96 -0.59 -17.86
C ALA A 36 7.96 -2.11 -17.70
N SER A 37 7.75 -2.60 -16.48
CA SER A 37 7.77 -4.04 -16.17
C SER A 37 6.42 -4.74 -16.38
N VAL A 38 5.39 -4.03 -16.88
CA VAL A 38 4.03 -4.57 -17.01
C VAL A 38 3.57 -4.61 -18.46
N ALA A 39 3.15 -5.79 -18.90
CA ALA A 39 2.59 -5.98 -20.23
C ALA A 39 1.28 -5.16 -20.39
N PRO A 40 1.07 -4.46 -21.52
CA PRO A 40 -0.12 -3.62 -21.72
C PRO A 40 -1.45 -4.35 -21.55
N LYS A 41 -1.52 -5.64 -21.90
CA LYS A 41 -2.72 -6.47 -21.74
C LYS A 41 -3.08 -6.76 -20.28
N MET A 42 -2.12 -6.65 -19.35
CA MET A 42 -2.35 -6.85 -17.92
C MET A 42 -2.87 -5.59 -17.22
N MET A 43 -2.69 -4.41 -17.80
CA MET A 43 -3.08 -3.13 -17.20
C MET A 43 -4.56 -3.11 -16.80
N LEU A 44 -5.44 -3.55 -17.72
CA LEU A 44 -6.88 -3.63 -17.48
C LEU A 44 -7.22 -4.49 -16.25
N MET A 45 -6.58 -5.65 -16.11
CA MET A 45 -6.83 -6.54 -14.97
C MET A 45 -6.32 -5.91 -13.66
N LEU A 46 -5.13 -5.31 -13.69
CA LEU A 46 -4.51 -4.72 -12.49
C LEU A 46 -5.31 -3.53 -11.97
N THR A 47 -5.79 -2.64 -12.85
CA THR A 47 -6.45 -1.38 -12.44
C THR A 47 -7.95 -1.53 -12.22
N CYS A 48 -8.56 -2.61 -12.69
CA CYS A 48 -9.95 -2.93 -12.35
C CYS A 48 -10.07 -3.83 -11.12
N ALA A 49 -9.03 -4.61 -10.81
CA ALA A 49 -8.97 -5.38 -9.56
C ALA A 49 -8.46 -4.55 -8.38
N ALA A 50 -7.61 -3.55 -8.63
CA ALA A 50 -7.02 -2.69 -7.61
C ALA A 50 -7.19 -1.20 -7.96
N PRO A 51 -7.35 -0.31 -6.97
CA PRO A 51 -7.20 -0.56 -5.54
C PRO A 51 -8.41 -1.27 -4.92
N GLU A 52 -8.13 -2.28 -4.11
CA GLU A 52 -9.12 -2.77 -3.16
C GLU A 52 -9.37 -1.68 -2.10
N GLY A 53 -10.61 -1.57 -1.62
CA GLY A 53 -10.96 -0.54 -0.65
C GLY A 53 -10.17 -0.66 0.66
N PHE A 54 -9.79 0.47 1.24
CA PHE A 54 -9.12 0.53 2.54
C PHE A 54 -9.89 1.39 3.54
N SER A 55 -9.69 1.12 4.83
CA SER A 55 -10.27 1.97 5.88
C SER A 55 -9.53 3.31 5.98
N SER A 56 -10.26 4.38 6.31
CA SER A 56 -9.66 5.70 6.60
C SER A 56 -8.57 5.62 7.68
N LYS A 57 -8.74 4.73 8.66
CA LYS A 57 -7.75 4.47 9.71
C LYS A 57 -6.43 3.94 9.15
N MET A 58 -6.45 3.09 8.11
CA MET A 58 -5.22 2.58 7.48
C MET A 58 -4.41 3.72 6.87
N VAL A 59 -5.07 4.62 6.15
CA VAL A 59 -4.44 5.79 5.53
C VAL A 59 -3.86 6.71 6.59
N LEU A 60 -4.63 7.02 7.63
CA LEU A 60 -4.15 7.85 8.74
C LEU A 60 -2.96 7.21 9.47
N HIS A 61 -2.99 5.88 9.64
CA HIS A 61 -1.86 5.17 10.25
C HIS A 61 -0.60 5.29 9.40
N TYR A 62 -0.73 5.11 8.09
CA TYR A 62 0.40 5.22 7.17
C TYR A 62 1.06 6.60 7.28
N VAL A 63 0.26 7.67 7.36
CA VAL A 63 0.78 9.03 7.60
C VAL A 63 1.49 9.16 8.95
N GLN A 64 1.01 8.51 10.01
CA GLN A 64 1.71 8.50 11.32
C GLN A 64 3.08 7.81 11.23
N LEU A 65 3.17 6.72 10.48
CA LEU A 65 4.43 6.00 10.25
C LEU A 65 5.41 6.87 9.45
N LEU A 66 4.95 7.52 8.38
CA LEU A 66 5.77 8.46 7.59
C LEU A 66 6.33 9.60 8.45
N LYS A 67 5.51 10.18 9.33
CA LYS A 67 5.91 11.30 10.19
C LYS A 67 6.84 10.90 11.31
N SER A 68 6.64 9.72 11.90
CA SER A 68 7.45 9.26 13.04
C SER A 68 8.75 8.57 12.61
N GLY A 69 8.77 7.91 11.45
CA GLY A 69 9.87 7.04 11.04
C GLY A 69 9.99 5.76 11.88
N GLU A 70 9.01 5.48 12.75
CA GLU A 70 9.03 4.35 13.68
C GLU A 70 7.99 3.30 13.30
N PHE A 71 8.36 2.02 13.41
CA PHE A 71 7.40 0.94 13.24
C PHE A 71 6.64 0.69 14.56
N LYS A 72 5.46 1.29 14.69
CA LYS A 72 4.66 1.28 15.91
C LYS A 72 3.17 1.11 15.65
N ARG A 73 2.42 0.79 16.71
CA ARG A 73 0.94 0.68 16.63
C ARG A 73 0.28 2.02 16.30
N TYR A 74 -0.99 1.98 15.89
CA TYR A 74 -1.78 3.19 15.63
C TYR A 74 -1.81 4.12 16.85
N ASP A 75 -1.48 5.39 16.63
CA ASP A 75 -1.51 6.41 17.67
C ASP A 75 -2.92 7.04 17.74
N TYR A 76 -3.61 6.81 18.84
CA TYR A 76 -4.94 7.36 19.10
C TYR A 76 -4.89 8.71 19.84
N GLY A 77 -3.71 9.21 20.17
CA GLY A 77 -3.48 10.36 21.03
C GLY A 77 -3.43 10.00 22.53
N PHE A 78 -2.99 10.97 23.32
CA PHE A 78 -2.59 10.80 24.73
C PHE A 78 -3.58 10.05 25.62
N VAL A 79 -4.87 10.42 25.58
CA VAL A 79 -5.92 9.84 26.44
C VAL A 79 -6.31 8.44 25.97
N LYS A 80 -6.56 8.29 24.66
CA LYS A 80 -7.02 7.02 24.09
C LYS A 80 -5.93 5.95 24.08
N ASN A 81 -4.67 6.35 23.93
CA ASN A 81 -3.54 5.43 24.10
C ASN A 81 -3.49 4.88 25.52
N LYS A 82 -3.66 5.71 26.56
CA LYS A 82 -3.65 5.23 27.94
C LYS A 82 -4.74 4.19 28.18
N ALA A 83 -5.95 4.46 27.69
CA ALA A 83 -7.07 3.53 27.79
C ALA A 83 -6.84 2.21 27.02
N LYS A 84 -6.16 2.27 25.86
CA LYS A 84 -6.03 1.11 24.96
C LYS A 84 -4.75 0.30 25.14
N TYR A 85 -3.67 0.96 25.54
CA TYR A 85 -2.32 0.39 25.63
C TYR A 85 -1.75 0.43 27.05
N GLY A 86 -2.42 1.08 28.00
CA GLY A 86 -1.90 1.28 29.36
C GLY A 86 -0.81 2.35 29.46
N GLN A 87 -0.46 3.02 28.36
CA GLN A 87 0.56 4.07 28.26
C GLN A 87 0.12 5.20 27.32
N HIS A 88 0.69 6.39 27.47
CA HIS A 88 0.25 7.58 26.72
C HIS A 88 0.73 7.64 25.26
N SER A 89 1.80 6.92 24.93
CA SER A 89 2.35 6.80 23.57
C SER A 89 1.95 5.47 22.94
N ALA A 90 1.85 5.43 21.61
CA ALA A 90 1.71 4.16 20.89
C ALA A 90 2.99 3.32 21.03
N PRO A 91 2.89 2.03 21.41
CA PRO A 91 4.06 1.18 21.60
C PRO A 91 4.70 0.78 20.26
N ASN A 92 6.03 0.74 20.23
CA ASN A 92 6.81 0.22 19.10
C ASN A 92 6.59 -1.29 18.94
N ILE A 93 6.63 -1.75 17.71
CA ILE A 93 6.57 -3.17 17.37
C ILE A 93 8.01 -3.68 17.28
N ASP A 94 8.36 -4.56 18.20
CA ASP A 94 9.68 -5.18 18.24
C ASP A 94 9.77 -6.30 17.20
N LEU A 95 10.47 -6.02 16.10
CA LEU A 95 10.66 -6.95 14.99
C LEU A 95 11.56 -8.14 15.37
N SER A 96 12.36 -8.06 16.45
CA SER A 96 13.16 -9.20 16.93
C SER A 96 12.30 -10.37 17.41
N LYS A 97 11.02 -10.12 17.70
CA LYS A 97 10.04 -11.13 18.09
C LYS A 97 9.44 -11.87 16.89
N VAL A 98 9.73 -11.44 15.67
CA VAL A 98 9.31 -12.15 14.45
C VAL A 98 10.26 -13.32 14.24
N THR A 99 9.80 -14.53 14.55
CA THR A 99 10.60 -15.77 14.47
C THR A 99 10.36 -16.58 13.20
N ALA A 100 9.35 -16.20 12.40
CA ALA A 100 9.11 -16.84 11.12
C ALA A 100 10.29 -16.60 10.17
N PRO A 101 10.67 -17.58 9.33
CA PRO A 101 11.67 -17.34 8.29
C PRO A 101 11.13 -16.32 7.28
N VAL A 102 11.83 -15.19 7.13
CA VAL A 102 11.46 -14.09 6.23
C VAL A 102 12.52 -13.92 5.15
N ALA A 103 12.08 -13.82 3.89
CA ALA A 103 12.89 -13.34 2.78
C ALA A 103 12.38 -11.96 2.35
N ILE A 104 13.28 -10.97 2.28
CA ILE A 104 12.95 -9.59 1.90
C ILE A 104 13.50 -9.32 0.49
N PHE A 105 12.63 -8.88 -0.42
CA PHE A 105 13.01 -8.42 -1.75
C PHE A 105 12.73 -6.93 -1.85
N TYR A 106 13.73 -6.14 -2.20
CA TYR A 106 13.60 -4.69 -2.39
C TYR A 106 14.34 -4.25 -3.65
N ALA A 107 13.90 -3.14 -4.23
CA ALA A 107 14.52 -2.55 -5.41
C ALA A 107 15.01 -1.12 -5.08
N PRO A 108 16.23 -0.73 -5.48
CA PRO A 108 16.74 0.63 -5.25
C PRO A 108 15.86 1.74 -5.87
N ASN A 109 15.13 1.40 -6.94
CA ASN A 109 14.26 2.32 -7.65
C ASN A 109 12.79 2.30 -7.16
N ASP A 110 12.52 1.72 -5.99
CA ASP A 110 11.18 1.77 -5.41
C ASP A 110 10.95 3.08 -4.65
N ALA A 111 10.37 4.06 -5.34
CA ALA A 111 10.12 5.39 -4.79
C ALA A 111 9.08 5.41 -3.65
N ASN A 112 8.32 4.33 -3.47
CA ASN A 112 7.24 4.25 -2.49
C ASN A 112 7.67 3.64 -1.15
N ILE A 113 8.94 3.28 -0.98
CA ILE A 113 9.48 2.74 0.27
C ILE A 113 10.18 3.86 1.05
N PRO A 114 9.51 4.52 2.00
CA PRO A 114 10.08 5.61 2.81
C PRO A 114 10.99 5.09 3.94
N MET A 115 10.88 3.80 4.28
CA MET A 115 11.64 3.21 5.38
C MET A 115 13.06 2.92 4.90
N LYS A 116 14.06 3.48 5.60
CA LYS A 116 15.44 3.01 5.50
C LYS A 116 15.42 1.51 5.73
N VAL A 117 15.70 0.73 4.70
CA VAL A 117 15.78 -0.75 4.74
C VAL A 117 16.71 -1.23 5.87
N SER A 118 17.66 -0.37 6.29
CA SER A 118 18.54 -0.56 7.45
C SER A 118 17.84 -0.73 8.81
N PHE A 119 16.53 -0.51 8.95
CA PHE A 119 15.79 -0.82 10.19
C PHE A 119 15.34 -2.29 10.29
N MET A 120 15.51 -3.07 9.21
CA MET A 120 15.12 -4.48 9.15
C MET A 120 16.32 -5.43 8.98
N ILE A 121 17.55 -4.91 8.94
CA ILE A 121 18.82 -5.66 8.87
C ILE A 121 19.73 -5.26 10.03
#